data_AF-A0A5E6N7W8-F1
#
_entry.id   AF-A0A5E6N7W8-F1
#
_cell.length_a   1.000
_cell.length_b   1.000
_cell.length_c   1.000
_cell.angle_alpha   90.00
_cell.angle_beta   90.00
_cell.angle_gamma   90.00
#
_symmetry.space_group_name_H-M   'P 1'
#
loop_
_entity.id
_entity.type
_entity.pdbx_description
1 polymer ?
#
loop_
_entity_poly.entity_id
_entity_poly.type
_entity_poly.pdbx_seq_one_letter_code
_entity_poly.pdbx_strand_id
1 'polypeptide(L)' 'QLPDDFYKHDFKQLAKIEKHPRTRIRFIGLSHIQNGKSYEQVAQYLLQSLSAVKQWVRHYKDEGIDGLKATQWSPQQGAQ' A
#
# COMPACT_ATOMS: atom_id res chain seq x y z
N GLN A 1 -7.27 13.50 -3.87
CA GLN A 1 -6.14 13.61 -4.81
C GLN A 1 -4.94 12.82 -4.28
N LEU A 2 -4.05 12.35 -5.15
CA LEU A 2 -2.78 11.70 -4.80
C LEU A 2 -1.73 12.79 -4.51
N PRO A 3 -0.78 12.57 -3.60
CA PRO A 3 0.27 13.54 -3.31
C PRO A 3 1.30 13.60 -4.46
N ASP A 4 1.99 14.73 -4.63
CA ASP A 4 2.92 14.93 -5.76
C ASP A 4 4.11 13.96 -5.76
N ASP A 5 4.54 13.52 -4.57
CA ASP A 5 5.60 12.55 -4.40
C ASP A 5 5.19 11.12 -4.78
N PHE A 6 3.90 10.84 -4.92
CA PHE A 6 3.37 9.53 -5.32
C PHE A 6 3.96 9.03 -6.63
N TYR A 7 4.30 9.94 -7.55
CA TYR A 7 4.89 9.63 -8.85
C TYR A 7 6.44 9.61 -8.83
N LYS A 8 7.07 9.93 -7.70
CA LYS A 8 8.54 9.90 -7.56
C LYS A 8 9.08 8.49 -7.30
N HIS A 9 8.24 7.55 -6.91
CA HIS A 9 8.65 6.16 -6.63
C HIS A 9 8.19 5.20 -7.73
N ASP A 10 9.03 4.22 -8.05
CA ASP A 10 8.62 3.07 -8.87
C ASP A 10 8.10 1.94 -7.95
N PHE A 11 6.80 1.95 -7.66
CA PHE A 11 6.20 0.90 -6.82
C PHE A 11 6.29 -0.49 -7.45
N LYS A 12 6.36 -0.58 -8.78
CA LYS A 12 6.56 -1.87 -9.47
C LYS A 12 7.94 -2.42 -9.17
N GLN A 13 8.97 -1.58 -9.18
CA GLN A 13 10.33 -1.99 -8.82
C GLN A 13 10.44 -2.32 -7.32
N LEU A 14 9.82 -1.54 -6.44
CA LEU A 14 9.77 -1.83 -5.01
C LEU A 14 9.09 -3.19 -4.73
N ALA A 15 7.99 -3.50 -5.41
CA ALA A 15 7.31 -4.79 -5.28
C ALA A 15 8.19 -5.98 -5.68
N LYS A 16 9.04 -5.83 -6.72
CA LYS A 16 9.94 -6.90 -7.18
C LYS A 16 11.00 -7.27 -6.15
N ILE A 17 11.50 -6.31 -5.39
CA ILE A 17 12.57 -6.52 -4.40
C ILE A 17 12.07 -6.77 -2.98
N GLU A 18 10.78 -6.52 -2.71
CA GLU A 18 10.18 -6.64 -1.38
C GLU A 18 9.93 -8.11 -0.98
N LYS A 19 10.52 -8.51 0.15
CA LYS A 19 10.41 -9.85 0.71
C LYS A 19 9.11 -10.03 1.50
N HIS A 20 8.68 -9.00 2.22
CA HIS A 20 7.51 -9.07 3.08
C HIS A 20 6.22 -9.08 2.24
N PRO A 21 5.43 -10.17 2.24
CA PRO A 21 4.31 -10.34 1.31
C PRO A 21 3.23 -9.27 1.45
N ARG A 22 2.94 -8.82 2.69
CA ARG A 22 1.97 -7.74 2.92
C ARG A 22 2.46 -6.36 2.46
N THR A 23 3.77 -6.12 2.49
CA THR A 23 4.33 -4.86 1.97
C THR A 23 4.33 -4.92 0.45
N ARG A 24 4.71 -6.08 -0.11
CA ARG A 24 4.72 -6.32 -1.56
C ARG A 24 3.34 -6.11 -2.20
N ILE A 25 2.26 -6.63 -1.61
CA ILE A 25 0.90 -6.45 -2.18
C ILE A 25 0.46 -4.97 -2.15
N ARG A 26 0.88 -4.20 -1.13
CA ARG A 26 0.62 -2.75 -1.06
C ARG A 26 1.33 -2.02 -2.20
N PHE A 27 2.60 -2.33 -2.45
CA PHE A 27 3.34 -1.77 -3.59
C PHE A 27 2.70 -2.15 -4.95
N ILE A 28 2.26 -3.39 -5.13
CA ILE A 28 1.52 -3.79 -6.34
C ILE A 28 0.26 -2.94 -6.48
N GLY A 29 -0.53 -2.76 -5.41
CA GLY A 29 -1.73 -1.93 -5.43
C GLY A 29 -1.47 -0.48 -5.82
N LEU A 30 -0.46 0.15 -5.20
CA LEU A 30 -0.08 1.52 -5.53
C LEU A 30 0.46 1.65 -6.97
N SER A 31 1.15 0.63 -7.50
CA SER A 31 1.58 0.63 -8.91
C SER A 31 0.40 0.64 -9.89
N HIS A 32 -0.71 -0.04 -9.57
CA HIS A 32 -1.91 0.01 -10.40
C HIS A 32 -2.59 1.38 -10.33
N ILE A 33 -2.61 2.01 -9.15
CA ILE A 33 -3.14 3.37 -8.96
C ILE A 33 -2.31 4.39 -9.74
N GLN A 34 -0.97 4.28 -9.74
CA GLN A 34 -0.10 5.10 -10.58
C GLN A 34 -0.44 4.97 -12.07
N ASN A 35 -0.84 3.77 -12.50
CA ASN A 35 -1.26 3.48 -13.87
C ASN A 35 -2.76 3.75 -14.14
N GLY A 36 -3.40 4.59 -13.32
CA GLY A 36 -4.76 5.07 -13.53
C GLY A 36 -5.88 4.10 -13.16
N LYS A 37 -5.59 3.01 -12.44
CA LYS A 37 -6.64 2.13 -11.92
C LYS A 37 -7.32 2.75 -10.70
N SER A 38 -8.64 2.62 -10.65
CA SER A 38 -9.45 2.99 -9.49
C SER A 38 -9.15 2.08 -8.28
N TYR A 39 -9.49 2.55 -7.08
CA TYR A 39 -9.33 1.75 -5.87
C TYR A 39 -10.18 0.48 -5.89
N GLU A 40 -11.35 0.55 -6.53
CA GLU A 40 -12.27 -0.56 -6.73
C GLU A 40 -11.67 -1.63 -7.65
N GLN A 41 -11.07 -1.23 -8.77
CA GLN A 41 -10.36 -2.15 -9.67
C GLN A 41 -9.18 -2.83 -8.95
N VAL A 42 -8.41 -2.06 -8.18
CA VAL A 42 -7.27 -2.62 -7.43
C VAL A 42 -7.72 -3.59 -6.34
N ALA A 43 -8.78 -3.25 -5.61
CA ALA A 43 -9.38 -4.13 -4.62
C ALA A 43 -9.80 -5.48 -5.23
N GLN A 44 -10.44 -5.44 -6.41
CA GLN A 44 -10.82 -6.65 -7.16
C GLN A 44 -9.60 -7.44 -7.62
N TYR A 45 -8.59 -6.79 -8.22
CA TYR A 45 -7.40 -7.49 -8.75
C TYR A 45 -6.59 -8.18 -7.66
N LEU A 46 -6.54 -7.60 -6.46
CA LEU A 46 -5.72 -8.08 -5.35
C LEU A 46 -6.49 -8.89 -4.31
N LEU A 47 -7.80 -9.11 -4.53
CA LEU A 47 -8.69 -9.78 -3.58
C LEU A 47 -8.63 -9.12 -2.19
N GLN A 48 -8.65 -7.79 -2.15
CA GLN A 48 -8.64 -6.99 -0.92
C GLN A 48 -9.92 -6.18 -0.79
N SER A 49 -10.22 -5.70 0.41
CA SER A 49 -11.31 -4.76 0.60
C SER A 49 -10.95 -3.38 0.02
N LEU A 50 -11.96 -2.65 -0.45
CA LEU A 50 -11.80 -1.26 -0.87
C LEU A 50 -11.23 -0.39 0.27
N SER A 51 -11.62 -0.66 1.51
CA SER A 51 -11.12 0.05 2.69
C SER A 51 -9.62 -0.17 2.90
N ALA A 52 -9.10 -1.37 2.69
CA ALA A 52 -7.68 -1.65 2.80
C ALA A 52 -6.88 -0.87 1.75
N VAL A 53 -7.32 -0.86 0.48
CA VAL A 53 -6.65 -0.10 -0.59
C VAL A 53 -6.63 1.40 -0.28
N LYS A 54 -7.76 1.96 0.19
CA LYS A 54 -7.83 3.37 0.61
C LYS A 54 -6.90 3.66 1.80
N GLN A 55 -6.79 2.75 2.76
CA GLN A 55 -5.88 2.89 3.89
C GLN A 55 -4.41 2.91 3.44
N TRP A 56 -4.00 2.10 2.46
CA TRP A 56 -2.62 2.13 1.96
C TRP A 56 -2.25 3.48 1.37
N VAL A 57 -3.15 4.08 0.57
CA VAL A 57 -2.92 5.43 0.02
C VAL A 57 -2.88 6.48 1.12
N ARG A 58 -3.71 6.34 2.16
CA ARG A 58 -3.66 7.22 3.33
C ARG A 58 -2.32 7.09 4.07
N HIS A 59 -1.90 5.90 4.43
CA HIS A 59 -0.62 5.69 5.11
C HIS A 59 0.57 6.18 4.28
N TYR A 60 0.53 6.02 2.96
CA TYR A 60 1.55 6.60 2.10
C TYR A 60 1.56 8.14 2.14
N LYS A 61 0.39 8.79 2.17
CA LYS A 61 0.32 10.25 2.32
C LYS A 61 0.88 10.73 3.66
N ASP A 62 0.64 9.96 4.71
CA ASP A 62 1.00 10.34 6.08
C ASP A 62 2.50 10.06 6.36
N GLU A 63 3.05 8.97 5.83
CA GLU A 63 4.36 8.42 6.23
C GLU A 63 5.26 8.00 5.05
N GLY A 64 4.86 8.27 3.81
CA GLY A 64 5.59 7.86 2.61
C GLY A 64 5.71 6.33 2.48
N ILE A 65 6.89 5.87 2.06
CA ILE A 65 7.15 4.42 1.90
C ILE A 65 7.06 3.66 3.23
N ASP A 66 7.38 4.29 4.35
CA ASP A 66 7.38 3.62 5.65
C ASP A 66 5.97 3.24 6.11
N GLY A 67 4.97 4.08 5.80
CA GLY A 67 3.55 3.75 6.04
C GLY A 67 3.04 2.52 5.27
N LEU A 68 3.76 2.07 4.25
CA LEU A 68 3.43 0.87 3.48
C LEU A 68 4.09 -0.39 4.04
N LYS A 69 5.13 -0.26 4.86
CA LYS A 69 5.80 -1.42 5.46
C LYS A 69 4.87 -2.05 6.49
N ALA A 70 4.64 -3.35 6.36
CA ALA A 70 3.97 -4.08 7.42
C ALA A 70 4.93 -4.18 8.60
N THR A 71 4.54 -3.66 9.76
CA THR A 71 5.23 -3.98 11.01
C THR A 71 5.09 -5.48 11.24
N GLN A 72 6.20 -6.13 11.60
CA GLN A 72 6.15 -7.45 12.18
C GLN A 72 5.16 -7.37 13.35
N TRP A 73 4.20 -8.29 13.38
CA TRP A 73 3.17 -8.40 14.41
C TRP A 73 3.76 -8.01 15.77
N SER A 74 3.35 -6.86 16.27
CA SER A 74 3.46 -6.55 17.69
C SER A 74 2.11 -6.93 18.27
N PRO A 75 2.01 -7.88 19.21
CA PRO A 75 0.76 -8.11 19.91
C PRO A 75 0.35 -6.76 20.50
N GLN A 76 -0.77 -6.21 20.04
CA GLN A 76 -1.27 -4.95 20.61
C GLN A 76 -1.54 -5.19 22.08
N GLN A 77 -0.91 -4.35 22.90
CA GLN A 77 -1.33 -4.10 24.28
C GLN A 77 -2.81 -3.70 24.23
N GLY A 78 -3.65 -4.65 24.61
CA GLY A 78 -5.10 -4.55 24.63
C GLY A 78 -5.65 -5.54 25.65
N ALA A 79 -5.07 -5.49 26.85
CA ALA A 79 -5.66 -6.01 28.08
C ALA A 79 -5.36 -4.97 29.16
N GLN A 80 -6.24 -3.98 29.24
CA GLN A 80 -6.51 -3.24 30.48
C GLN A 80 -7.82 -3.77 31.03
#